data_AF-D6A4D2-F1
#
_entry.id   AF-D6A4D2-F1
#
_cell.length_a   1.000
_cell.length_b   1.000
_cell.length_c   1.000
_cell.angle_alpha   90.00
_cell.angle_beta   90.00
_cell.angle_gamma   90.00
#
_symmetry.space_group_name_H-M   'P 1'
#
loop_
_entity.id
_entity.type
_entity.pdbx_description
1 polymer ?
#
loop_
_entity_poly.entity_id
_entity_poly.type
_entity_poly.pdbx_seq_one_letter_code
_entity_poly.pdbx_strand_id
1 'polypeptide(L)'
;MARYRKRPVEIEAVQFTDAASADQIRAEFGDGIRFDIGCLLIETLEGTMRANLGDWIVRGVQGELYPVKPDIFAATYEPVTPCQAGSSAPNALGNERCKLPAGHTGRHADGNLTWPAPEAAEKEKTTRVFAALHRSAEEDVTRVIDLYEQWVKAGPPPLGVSLSRWWDARLAELHDAINPDA
;
A
#
# COMPACT_ATOMS: atom_id res chain seq x y z
N MET A 1 0.36 24.04 40.24
CA MET A 1 1.35 23.69 39.21
C MET A 1 0.77 22.57 38.35
N ALA A 2 0.71 22.73 37.04
CA ALA A 2 0.18 21.70 36.15
C ALA A 2 1.26 20.63 35.91
N ARG A 3 0.87 19.35 36.04
CA ARG A 3 1.73 18.19 35.76
C ARG A 3 1.36 17.66 34.39
N TYR A 4 2.35 17.47 33.53
CA TYR A 4 2.19 16.93 32.19
C TYR A 4 2.98 15.62 32.09
N ARG A 5 2.44 14.66 31.33
CA ARG A 5 3.13 13.40 30.98
C ARG A 5 3.64 13.48 29.56
N LYS A 6 4.85 12.95 29.31
CA LYS A 6 5.39 12.78 27.95
C LYS A 6 4.50 11.79 27.19
N ARG A 7 4.21 12.07 25.92
CA ARG A 7 3.49 11.11 25.07
C ARG A 7 4.40 9.90 24.81
N PRO A 8 3.87 8.66 24.75
CA PRO A 8 4.66 7.52 24.31
C PRO A 8 5.11 7.77 22.87
N VAL A 9 6.41 7.66 22.63
CA VAL A 9 7.03 7.86 21.30
C VAL A 9 7.67 6.54 20.90
N GLU A 10 7.25 6.01 19.76
CA GLU A 10 7.93 4.89 19.11
C GLU A 10 9.14 5.42 18.33
N ILE A 11 10.25 4.69 18.37
CA ILE A 11 11.49 5.03 17.67
C ILE A 11 11.92 3.88 16.76
N GLU A 12 12.67 4.19 15.71
CA GLU A 12 13.35 3.21 14.87
C GLU A 12 14.82 3.15 15.29
N ALA A 13 15.37 1.95 15.45
CA ALA A 13 16.75 1.77 15.87
C ALA A 13 17.39 0.53 15.24
N VAL A 14 18.66 0.62 14.87
CA VAL A 14 19.47 -0.49 14.34
C VAL A 14 20.75 -0.59 15.14
N GLN A 15 21.13 -1.81 15.53
CA GLN A 15 22.38 -2.05 16.26
C GLN A 15 23.57 -2.14 15.30
N PHE A 16 24.65 -1.43 15.60
CA PHE A 16 25.89 -1.51 14.84
C PHE A 16 26.76 -2.66 15.37
N THR A 17 26.62 -3.86 14.83
CA THR A 17 27.40 -5.03 15.28
C THR A 17 28.57 -5.41 14.37
N ASP A 18 28.44 -5.21 13.06
CA ASP A 18 29.46 -5.60 12.09
C ASP A 18 29.41 -4.73 10.83
N ALA A 19 30.26 -5.05 9.85
CA ALA A 19 30.31 -4.35 8.57
C ALA A 19 28.98 -4.45 7.78
N ALA A 20 28.26 -5.57 7.88
CA ALA A 20 26.95 -5.72 7.24
C ALA A 20 25.90 -4.80 7.89
N SER A 21 25.96 -4.66 9.22
CA SER A 21 25.12 -3.73 9.98
C SER A 21 25.44 -2.28 9.62
N ALA A 22 26.71 -1.94 9.39
CA ALA A 22 27.09 -0.62 8.90
C ALA A 22 26.48 -0.31 7.52
N ASP A 23 26.44 -1.31 6.64
CA ASP A 23 25.81 -1.17 5.32
C ASP A 23 24.29 -1.00 5.42
N GLN A 24 23.64 -1.75 6.31
CA GLN A 24 22.21 -1.58 6.60
C GLN A 24 21.92 -0.20 7.17
N ILE A 25 22.70 0.25 8.16
CA ILE A 25 22.55 1.58 8.77
C ILE A 25 22.69 2.67 7.70
N ARG A 26 23.67 2.56 6.81
CA ARG A 26 23.85 3.50 5.70
C ARG A 26 22.70 3.46 4.70
N ALA A 27 22.19 2.27 4.37
CA ALA A 27 21.07 2.12 3.44
C ALA A 27 19.74 2.67 4.02
N GLU A 28 19.48 2.43 5.31
CA GLU A 28 18.24 2.85 5.95
C GLU A 28 18.24 4.32 6.36
N PHE A 29 19.38 4.85 6.81
CA PHE A 29 19.48 6.19 7.40
C PHE A 29 20.20 7.23 6.51
N GLY A 30 20.78 6.82 5.36
CA GLY A 30 21.25 7.73 4.31
C GLY A 30 22.71 8.21 4.42
N ASP A 31 23.06 9.19 3.58
CA ASP A 31 24.44 9.64 3.29
C ASP A 31 25.18 10.36 4.44
N GLY A 32 24.49 10.69 5.54
CA GLY A 32 25.07 11.36 6.71
C GLY A 32 25.92 10.44 7.61
N ILE A 33 26.13 9.20 7.20
CA ILE A 33 26.84 8.18 7.97
C ILE A 33 28.09 7.73 7.23
N ARG A 34 29.25 7.90 7.85
CA ARG A 34 30.55 7.48 7.31
C ARG A 34 31.16 6.42 8.19
N PHE A 35 31.76 5.40 7.58
CA PHE A 35 32.52 4.39 8.31
C PHE A 35 33.99 4.82 8.38
N ASP A 36 34.54 4.85 9.60
CA ASP A 36 35.94 5.19 9.85
C ASP A 36 36.53 4.18 10.84
N ILE A 37 37.60 3.48 10.46
CA ILE A 37 38.41 2.54 11.27
C ILE A 37 37.65 1.90 12.47
N GLY A 38 36.63 1.09 12.17
CA GLY A 38 35.88 0.33 13.18
C GLY A 38 34.83 1.12 13.98
N CYS A 39 34.51 2.35 13.57
CA CYS A 39 33.45 3.16 14.12
C CYS A 39 32.62 3.84 13.03
N LEU A 40 31.40 4.26 13.39
CA LEU A 40 30.53 5.05 12.52
C LEU A 40 30.58 6.52 12.96
N LEU A 41 30.75 7.41 12.00
CA LEU A 41 30.65 8.85 12.16
C LEU A 41 29.30 9.29 11.60
N ILE A 42 28.46 9.86 12.46
CA ILE A 42 27.10 10.28 12.15
C ILE A 42 27.05 11.80 12.21
N GLU A 43 26.69 12.44 11.10
CA GLU A 43 26.45 13.87 11.05
C GLU A 43 25.11 14.20 11.72
N THR A 44 25.15 14.82 12.90
CA THR A 44 23.97 15.27 13.65
C THR A 44 23.92 16.80 13.67
N LEU A 45 22.79 17.38 14.10
CA LEU A 45 22.67 18.83 14.29
C LEU A 45 23.66 19.40 15.32
N GLU A 46 24.14 18.56 16.23
CA GLU A 46 25.12 18.91 17.26
C GLU A 46 26.57 18.68 16.81
N GLY A 47 26.77 18.22 15.57
CA GLY A 47 28.06 17.89 14.99
C GLY A 47 28.23 16.40 14.73
N THR A 48 29.44 16.01 14.30
CA THR A 48 29.75 14.60 14.01
C THR A 48 29.90 13.80 15.28
N MET A 49 29.00 12.84 15.49
CA MET A 49 29.05 11.89 16.62
C MET A 49 29.70 10.58 16.20
N ARG A 50 30.43 9.95 17.12
CA ARG A 50 31.07 8.65 16.90
C ARG A 50 30.28 7.55 17.60
N ALA A 51 29.90 6.51 16.84
CA ALA A 51 29.32 5.27 17.33
C ALA A 51 30.33 4.14 17.22
N ASN A 52 30.50 3.37 18.29
CA ASN A 52 31.38 2.21 18.30
C ASN A 52 30.57 0.92 18.09
N LEU A 53 31.30 -0.15 17.80
CA LEU A 53 30.72 -1.48 17.63
C LEU A 53 29.97 -1.91 18.91
N GLY A 54 28.70 -2.26 18.76
CA GLY A 54 27.74 -2.56 19.83
C GLY A 54 26.73 -1.45 20.12
N ASP A 55 26.97 -0.21 19.67
CA ASP A 55 26.06 0.93 19.86
C ASP A 55 24.83 0.83 18.96
N TRP A 56 23.72 1.41 19.41
CA TRP A 56 22.47 1.52 18.68
C TRP A 56 22.37 2.86 17.99
N ILE A 57 22.02 2.86 16.70
CA ILE A 57 21.73 4.07 15.96
C ILE A 57 20.22 4.26 15.97
N VAL A 58 19.76 5.34 16.60
CA VAL A 58 18.34 5.65 16.80
C VAL A 58 17.93 6.81 15.91
N ARG A 59 16.76 6.70 15.28
CA ARG A 59 16.09 7.79 14.55
C ARG A 59 15.01 8.44 15.43
N GLY A 60 15.16 9.73 15.65
CA GLY A 60 14.21 10.58 16.35
C GLY A 60 13.01 10.98 15.50
N VAL A 61 12.04 11.66 16.13
CA VAL A 61 10.76 12.04 15.50
C VAL A 61 10.88 13.02 14.34
N GLN A 62 11.98 13.77 14.25
CA GLN A 62 12.28 14.68 13.15
C GLN A 62 13.29 14.12 12.14
N GLY A 63 13.58 12.81 12.21
CA GLY A 63 14.58 12.16 11.36
C GLY A 63 16.03 12.35 11.83
N GLU A 64 16.24 12.93 13.01
CA GLU A 64 17.56 13.11 13.62
C GLU A 64 18.14 11.77 14.05
N LEU A 65 19.44 11.57 13.84
CA LEU A 65 20.13 10.32 14.14
C LEU A 65 21.07 10.49 15.33
N TYR A 66 21.05 9.55 16.27
CA TYR A 66 21.93 9.57 17.43
C TYR A 66 22.43 8.18 17.80
N PRO A 67 23.72 8.04 18.17
CA PRO A 67 24.24 6.82 18.74
C PRO A 67 23.87 6.73 20.23
N VAL A 68 23.37 5.56 20.64
CA VAL A 68 22.96 5.23 22.01
C VAL A 68 23.68 3.96 22.45
N LYS A 69 24.28 3.98 23.63
CA LYS A 69 24.92 2.79 24.20
C LYS A 69 23.90 1.68 24.46
N PRO A 70 24.26 0.41 24.28
CA PRO A 70 23.34 -0.72 24.47
C PRO A 70 22.70 -0.76 25.86
N ASP A 71 23.47 -0.45 26.92
CA ASP A 71 22.96 -0.43 28.30
C ASP A 71 21.88 0.64 28.50
N ILE A 72 22.06 1.82 27.90
CA ILE A 72 21.10 2.93 27.96
C ILE A 72 19.86 2.58 27.13
N PHE A 73 20.07 1.97 25.96
CA PHE A 73 18.99 1.58 25.07
C PHE A 73 18.05 0.57 25.76
N ALA A 74 18.61 -0.50 26.33
CA ALA A 74 17.85 -1.52 27.04
C ALA A 74 17.13 -1.00 28.29
N ALA A 75 17.68 0.03 28.96
CA ALA A 75 17.05 0.67 30.11
C ALA A 75 15.94 1.68 29.75
N THR A 76 15.96 2.21 28.52
CA THR A 76 15.08 3.32 28.11
C THR A 76 13.97 2.89 27.16
N TYR A 77 14.22 1.85 26.36
CA TYR A 77 13.32 1.42 25.29
C TYR A 77 12.91 -0.03 25.49
N GLU A 78 11.63 -0.31 25.28
CA GLU A 78 11.08 -1.67 25.26
C GLU A 78 10.66 -2.00 23.82
N PRO A 79 10.87 -3.25 23.36
CA PRO A 79 10.47 -3.65 22.02
C PRO A 79 8.94 -3.51 21.87
N VAL A 80 8.52 -2.74 20.88
CA VAL A 80 7.11 -2.68 20.49
C VAL A 80 6.78 -4.02 19.86
N THR A 81 6.01 -4.84 20.56
CA THR A 81 5.55 -6.11 20.00
C THR A 81 4.46 -5.78 18.99
N PRO A 82 4.66 -6.01 17.67
CA PRO A 82 3.60 -5.79 16.71
C PRO A 82 2.45 -6.73 17.03
N CYS A 83 1.23 -6.23 16.91
CA CYS A 83 0.05 -7.05 17.12
C CYS A 83 0.01 -8.16 16.06
N GLN A 84 0.42 -9.39 16.41
CA GLN A 84 0.36 -10.57 15.54
C GLN A 84 -1.06 -11.12 15.37
N ALA A 85 -2.07 -10.41 15.87
CA ALA A 85 -3.46 -10.73 15.58
C ALA A 85 -3.69 -10.48 14.09
N GLY A 86 -3.62 -11.56 13.29
CA GLY A 86 -3.99 -11.55 11.89
C GLY A 86 -5.32 -10.84 11.74
N SER A 87 -5.24 -9.65 11.14
CA SER A 87 -6.31 -8.66 10.94
C SER A 87 -7.54 -8.97 11.75
N SER A 88 -7.45 -8.79 13.05
CA SER A 88 -8.65 -8.90 13.83
C SER A 88 -8.47 -8.16 15.17
N ALA A 89 -9.12 -6.96 15.37
CA ALA A 89 -9.34 -6.07 16.57
C ALA A 89 -10.59 -5.16 16.46
N PRO A 90 -11.46 -4.95 17.50
CA PRO A 90 -12.64 -4.09 17.40
C PRO A 90 -12.28 -2.64 17.70
N ASN A 91 -12.86 -1.73 16.93
CA ASN A 91 -12.85 -0.30 17.27
C ASN A 91 -14.00 0.04 18.24
N ALA A 92 -14.06 1.29 18.69
CA ALA A 92 -15.10 1.80 19.61
C ALA A 92 -16.55 1.71 19.05
N LEU A 93 -16.75 1.20 17.83
CA LEU A 93 -18.03 1.05 17.15
C LEU A 93 -18.55 -0.40 17.16
N GLY A 94 -17.88 -1.34 17.83
CA GLY A 94 -18.42 -2.66 18.11
C GLY A 94 -18.48 -3.63 16.93
N ASN A 95 -17.78 -3.36 15.82
CA ASN A 95 -17.52 -4.40 14.83
C ASN A 95 -16.27 -5.18 15.27
N GLU A 96 -16.49 -6.44 15.65
CA GLU A 96 -15.52 -7.30 16.31
C GLU A 96 -14.20 -7.38 15.56
N ARG A 97 -13.12 -7.67 16.33
CA ARG A 97 -12.14 -8.69 15.93
C ARG A 97 -10.93 -9.00 16.92
N CYS A 98 -10.72 -8.35 18.08
CA CYS A 98 -9.57 -8.41 19.08
C CYS A 98 -9.81 -9.27 20.28
N LYS A 99 -8.93 -10.23 20.57
CA LYS A 99 -8.91 -10.94 21.85
C LYS A 99 -7.99 -10.31 22.91
N LEU A 100 -7.57 -9.05 22.76
CA LEU A 100 -6.87 -8.31 23.82
C LEU A 100 -7.79 -7.31 24.52
N PRO A 101 -7.60 -7.08 25.84
CA PRO A 101 -8.44 -6.16 26.60
C PRO A 101 -8.33 -4.73 26.09
N ALA A 102 -9.39 -3.95 26.29
CA ALA A 102 -9.43 -2.53 25.91
C ALA A 102 -8.25 -1.75 26.53
N GLY A 103 -7.53 -0.97 25.70
CA GLY A 103 -6.43 -0.12 26.14
C GLY A 103 -5.00 -0.57 25.79
N HIS A 104 -4.83 -1.58 24.91
CA HIS A 104 -3.48 -1.98 24.49
C HIS A 104 -2.78 -0.92 23.62
N THR A 105 -1.47 -0.77 23.81
CA THR A 105 -0.60 0.11 23.02
C THR A 105 0.26 -0.75 22.09
N GLY A 106 0.04 -0.66 20.78
CA GLY A 106 0.84 -1.33 19.76
C GLY A 106 0.38 -0.96 18.34
N ARG A 107 1.32 -0.96 17.39
CA ARG A 107 1.06 -0.70 15.97
C ARG A 107 0.55 -1.99 15.31
N HIS A 108 -0.56 -1.91 14.59
CA HIS A 108 -0.99 -2.97 13.68
C HIS A 108 0.04 -3.08 12.53
N ALA A 109 0.31 -4.28 12.03
CA ALA A 109 1.39 -4.55 11.05
C ALA A 109 1.28 -3.74 9.73
N ASP A 110 0.16 -3.07 9.50
CA ASP A 110 -0.14 -2.20 8.36
C ASP A 110 0.27 -0.72 8.59
N GLY A 111 0.76 -0.35 9.78
CA GLY A 111 1.40 0.94 10.05
C GLY A 111 0.49 2.18 9.97
N ASN A 112 -0.83 2.00 9.85
CA ASN A 112 -1.73 3.10 9.54
C ASN A 112 -2.34 3.71 10.81
N LEU A 113 -1.88 4.91 11.19
CA LEU A 113 -2.34 5.65 12.38
C LEU A 113 -3.54 6.59 12.09
N THR A 114 -4.05 6.62 10.86
CA THR A 114 -5.16 7.48 10.46
C THR A 114 -6.14 6.73 9.56
N TRP A 115 -7.40 6.59 10.01
CA TRP A 115 -8.48 6.08 9.15
C TRP A 115 -9.56 7.14 8.89
N PRO A 116 -10.04 7.31 7.63
CA PRO A 116 -9.61 6.68 6.39
C PRO A 116 -8.63 7.55 5.59
N ALA A 117 -7.57 6.94 5.05
CA ALA A 117 -6.75 7.53 4.00
C ALA A 117 -7.54 7.67 2.69
N PRO A 118 -7.31 8.74 1.89
CA PRO A 118 -8.00 8.97 0.62
C PRO A 118 -7.78 7.85 -0.43
N GLU A 119 -6.72 7.04 -0.30
CA GLU A 119 -6.40 5.93 -1.21
C GLU A 119 -7.42 4.79 -1.24
N ALA A 120 -8.14 4.52 -0.15
CA ALA A 120 -9.16 3.46 -0.15
C ALA A 120 -10.37 3.86 -1.00
N ALA A 121 -10.78 5.12 -0.94
CA ALA A 121 -11.85 5.66 -1.77
C ALA A 121 -11.42 5.77 -3.24
N GLU A 122 -10.15 6.06 -3.52
CA GLU A 122 -9.60 6.12 -4.87
C GLU A 122 -9.44 4.72 -5.48
N LYS A 123 -8.93 3.74 -4.72
CA LYS A 123 -8.91 2.33 -5.12
C LYS A 123 -10.32 1.79 -5.34
N GLU A 124 -11.28 2.12 -4.48
CA GLU A 124 -12.67 1.70 -4.66
C GLU A 124 -13.31 2.34 -5.90
N LYS A 125 -13.03 3.63 -6.18
CA LYS A 125 -13.44 4.28 -7.43
C LYS A 125 -12.80 3.59 -8.64
N THR A 126 -11.50 3.33 -8.61
CA THR A 126 -10.79 2.65 -9.71
C THR A 126 -11.31 1.23 -9.93
N THR A 127 -11.56 0.46 -8.86
CA THR A 127 -12.15 -0.89 -8.95
C THR A 127 -13.57 -0.83 -9.48
N ARG A 128 -14.40 0.14 -9.05
CA ARG A 128 -15.76 0.33 -9.58
C ARG A 128 -15.75 0.72 -11.06
N VAL A 129 -14.85 1.62 -11.47
CA VAL A 129 -14.68 2.02 -12.87
C VAL A 129 -14.21 0.85 -13.71
N PHE A 130 -13.20 0.09 -13.26
CA PHE A 130 -12.70 -1.09 -13.98
C PHE A 130 -13.77 -2.18 -14.09
N ALA A 131 -14.53 -2.43 -13.02
CA ALA A 131 -15.66 -3.37 -13.05
C ALA A 131 -16.80 -2.92 -13.97
N ALA A 132 -17.07 -1.61 -14.05
CA ALA A 132 -18.05 -1.05 -14.99
C ALA A 132 -17.58 -1.16 -16.44
N LEU A 133 -16.31 -0.87 -16.71
CA LEU A 133 -15.70 -1.05 -18.04
C LEU A 133 -15.72 -2.51 -18.48
N HIS A 134 -15.39 -3.44 -17.57
CA HIS A 134 -15.43 -4.87 -17.87
C HIS A 134 -16.86 -5.34 -18.16
N ARG A 135 -17.84 -4.90 -17.36
CA ARG A 135 -19.25 -5.21 -17.60
C ARG A 135 -19.73 -4.66 -18.95
N SER A 136 -19.37 -3.43 -19.30
CA SER A 136 -19.69 -2.85 -20.60
C SER A 136 -19.11 -3.69 -21.74
N ALA A 137 -17.84 -4.11 -21.62
CA ALA A 137 -17.20 -4.95 -22.64
C ALA A 137 -17.85 -6.34 -22.76
N GLU A 138 -18.27 -6.95 -21.64
CA GLU A 138 -19.02 -8.21 -21.65
C GLU A 138 -20.39 -8.06 -22.31
N GLU A 139 -21.09 -6.94 -22.06
CA GLU A 139 -22.36 -6.62 -22.70
C GLU A 139 -22.19 -6.42 -24.22
N ASP A 140 -21.14 -5.72 -24.66
CA ASP A 140 -20.83 -5.51 -26.09
C ASP A 140 -20.55 -6.85 -26.79
N VAL A 141 -19.73 -7.71 -26.17
CA VAL A 141 -19.45 -9.06 -26.69
C VAL A 141 -20.71 -9.90 -26.78
N THR A 142 -21.58 -9.83 -25.77
CA THR A 142 -22.85 -10.55 -25.75
C THR A 142 -23.76 -10.09 -26.91
N ARG A 143 -23.87 -8.77 -27.15
CA ARG A 143 -24.67 -8.23 -28.27
C ARG A 143 -24.16 -8.71 -29.63
N VAL A 144 -22.85 -8.77 -29.82
CA VAL A 144 -22.25 -9.28 -31.08
C VAL A 144 -22.52 -10.78 -31.26
N ILE A 145 -22.44 -11.57 -30.19
CA ILE A 145 -22.77 -13.01 -30.22
C ILE A 145 -24.26 -13.20 -30.57
N ASP A 146 -25.17 -12.48 -29.92
CA ASP A 146 -26.60 -12.55 -30.19
C ASP A 146 -26.93 -12.14 -31.63
N LEU A 147 -26.28 -11.10 -32.14
CA LEU A 147 -26.43 -10.66 -33.54
C LEU A 147 -25.96 -11.75 -34.50
N TYR A 148 -24.80 -12.36 -34.22
CA TYR A 148 -24.29 -13.48 -35.01
C TYR A 148 -25.29 -14.66 -35.03
N GLU A 149 -25.82 -15.05 -33.87
CA GLU A 149 -26.82 -16.13 -33.79
C GLU A 149 -28.10 -15.80 -34.58
N GLN A 150 -28.54 -14.54 -34.54
CA GLN A 150 -29.67 -14.06 -35.34
C GLN A 150 -29.38 -14.16 -36.84
N TRP A 151 -28.17 -13.81 -37.29
CA TRP A 151 -27.77 -13.92 -38.69
C TRP A 151 -27.73 -15.37 -39.17
N VAL A 152 -27.18 -16.27 -38.34
CA VAL A 152 -27.15 -17.71 -38.62
C VAL A 152 -28.58 -18.25 -38.76
N LYS A 153 -29.51 -17.82 -37.89
CA LYS A 153 -30.92 -18.23 -37.94
C LYS A 153 -31.67 -17.66 -39.13
N ALA A 154 -31.40 -16.41 -39.50
CA ALA A 154 -32.04 -15.75 -40.65
C ALA A 154 -31.58 -16.35 -41.99
N GLY A 155 -30.34 -16.83 -42.06
CA GLY A 155 -29.81 -17.50 -43.23
C GLY A 155 -29.54 -16.55 -44.41
N PRO A 156 -29.40 -17.11 -45.62
CA PRO A 156 -28.98 -16.35 -46.80
C PRO A 156 -30.07 -15.37 -47.29
N PRO A 157 -29.69 -14.33 -48.06
CA PRO A 157 -30.64 -13.39 -48.64
C PRO A 157 -31.71 -14.11 -49.47
N PRO A 158 -32.98 -13.67 -49.41
CA PRO A 158 -34.01 -14.20 -50.29
C PRO A 158 -33.70 -13.86 -51.76
N LEU A 159 -34.19 -14.71 -52.65
CA LEU A 159 -33.97 -14.57 -54.09
C LEU A 159 -34.49 -13.21 -54.59
N GLY A 160 -33.65 -12.49 -55.35
CA GLY A 160 -33.96 -11.16 -55.88
C GLY A 160 -33.40 -9.99 -55.07
N VAL A 161 -32.80 -10.22 -53.90
CA VAL A 161 -32.08 -9.19 -53.13
C VAL A 161 -30.63 -9.07 -53.63
N SER A 162 -30.16 -7.84 -53.82
CA SER A 162 -28.75 -7.58 -54.13
C SER A 162 -27.85 -7.97 -52.96
N LEU A 163 -26.87 -8.85 -53.21
CA LEU A 163 -25.92 -9.32 -52.20
C LEU A 163 -25.16 -8.16 -51.54
N SER A 164 -24.80 -7.13 -52.31
CA SER A 164 -24.13 -5.93 -51.78
C SER A 164 -25.01 -5.18 -50.80
N ARG A 165 -26.27 -4.89 -51.16
CA ARG A 165 -27.20 -4.18 -50.27
C ARG A 165 -27.56 -5.00 -49.03
N TRP A 166 -27.60 -6.32 -49.17
CA TRP A 166 -27.82 -7.22 -48.06
C TRP A 166 -26.63 -7.21 -47.08
N TRP A 167 -25.39 -7.22 -47.59
CA TRP A 167 -24.20 -7.08 -46.75
C TRP A 167 -24.06 -5.69 -46.13
N ASP A 168 -24.40 -4.63 -46.85
CA ASP A 168 -24.38 -3.26 -46.31
C ASP A 168 -25.31 -3.13 -45.08
N ALA A 169 -26.50 -3.72 -45.14
CA ALA A 169 -27.43 -3.74 -44.01
C ALA A 169 -26.86 -4.50 -42.80
N ARG A 170 -26.22 -5.65 -43.03
CA ARG A 170 -25.57 -6.44 -41.99
C ARG A 170 -24.36 -5.72 -41.38
N LEU A 171 -23.56 -5.01 -42.18
CA LEU A 171 -22.44 -4.21 -41.67
C LEU A 171 -22.93 -3.03 -40.82
N ALA A 172 -24.07 -2.42 -41.16
CA ALA A 172 -24.71 -1.41 -40.33
C ALA A 172 -25.18 -2.00 -38.99
N GLU A 173 -25.88 -3.14 -39.01
CA GLU A 173 -26.31 -3.84 -37.79
C GLU A 173 -25.11 -4.20 -36.87
N LEU A 174 -23.99 -4.64 -37.45
CA LEU A 174 -22.77 -4.93 -36.70
C LEU A 174 -22.16 -3.66 -36.10
N HIS A 175 -22.16 -2.56 -36.85
CA HIS A 175 -21.68 -1.28 -36.36
C HIS A 175 -22.47 -0.81 -35.14
N ASP A 176 -23.81 -0.87 -35.21
CA ASP A 176 -24.70 -0.50 -34.12
C ASP A 176 -24.52 -1.40 -32.90
N ALA A 177 -24.24 -2.70 -33.09
CA ALA A 177 -23.97 -3.63 -32.00
C ALA A 177 -22.63 -3.36 -31.28
N ILE A 178 -21.62 -2.87 -32.02
CA ILE A 178 -20.30 -2.52 -31.46
C ILE A 178 -20.33 -1.13 -30.81
N ASN A 179 -21.11 -0.18 -31.36
CA ASN A 179 -21.19 1.20 -30.88
C ASN A 179 -22.66 1.63 -30.69
N PRO A 180 -23.32 1.21 -29.58
CA PRO A 180 -24.74 1.51 -29.36
C PRO A 180 -25.03 2.99 -29.10
N ASP A 181 -24.01 3.78 -28.72
CA ASP A 181 -24.14 5.20 -28.34
C ASP A 181 -23.70 6.18 -29.45
N ALA A 182 -23.46 5.70 -30.67
CA ALA A 182 -23.04 6.52 -31.82
C ALA A 182 -24.20 7.25 -32.52
#